data_AF-T2JS66-F1
#
_entry.id   AF-T2JS66-F1
#
_cell.length_a   1.000
_cell.length_b   1.000
_cell.length_c   1.000
_cell.angle_alpha   90.00
_cell.angle_beta   90.00
_cell.angle_gamma   90.00
#
_symmetry.space_group_name_H-M   'P 1'
#
loop_
_entity.id
_entity.type
_entity.pdbx_description
1 polymer ?
#
loop_
_entity_poly.entity_id
_entity_poly.type
_entity_poly.pdbx_seq_one_letter_code
_entity_poly.pdbx_strand_id
1 'polypeptide(L)'
;MSLVANIITFLSFLFSILAWYKARQVHGFLEAEKTRQNKKIRVILRNGEKTIELPIEIRREELTRSEILGRIGMIPMNEKGKRFTIEYLNAPEFFQQINTLKDNYGEGILEIRCSPNELKQFKV
;
A
#
# COMPACT_ATOMS: atom_id res chain seq x y z
N MET A 1 36.00 7.94 46.05
CA MET A 1 35.83 7.62 44.62
C MET A 1 34.70 6.60 44.34
N SER A 2 34.37 5.68 45.26
CA SER A 2 33.31 4.67 45.06
C SER A 2 31.88 5.21 44.96
N LEU A 3 31.54 6.28 45.68
CA LEU A 3 30.16 6.81 45.72
C LEU A 3 29.74 7.45 44.39
N VAL A 4 30.64 8.21 43.75
CA VAL A 4 30.40 8.79 42.42
C VAL A 4 30.26 7.69 41.36
N ALA A 5 31.13 6.67 41.41
CA ALA A 5 31.05 5.52 40.51
C ALA A 5 29.72 4.76 40.68
N ASN A 6 29.25 4.56 41.92
CA ASN A 6 27.96 3.90 42.19
C ASN A 6 26.77 4.70 41.65
N ILE A 7 26.79 6.02 41.78
CA ILE A 7 25.74 6.90 41.22
C ILE A 7 25.73 6.81 39.69
N ILE A 8 26.90 6.84 39.04
CA ILE A 8 27.00 6.72 37.58
C ILE A 8 26.48 5.36 37.10
N THR A 9 26.83 4.27 37.80
CA THR A 9 26.35 2.92 37.48
C THR A 9 24.84 2.82 37.64
N PHE A 10 24.29 3.38 38.72
CA PHE A 10 22.85 3.41 38.96
C PHE A 10 22.10 4.21 37.88
N LEU A 11 22.59 5.40 37.53
CA LEU A 11 22.00 6.22 36.46
C LEU A 11 22.06 5.49 35.12
N SER A 12 23.19 4.86 34.79
CA SER A 12 23.35 4.09 33.56
C SER A 12 22.37 2.91 33.49
N PHE A 13 22.18 2.21 34.61
CA PHE A 13 21.19 1.14 34.73
C PHE A 13 19.76 1.67 34.53
N LEU A 14 19.42 2.79 35.17
CA LEU A 14 18.10 3.42 35.02
C LEU A 14 17.83 3.87 33.57
N PHE A 15 18.80 4.52 32.92
CA PHE A 15 18.69 4.89 31.51
C PHE A 15 18.53 3.67 30.60
N SER A 16 19.23 2.57 30.91
CA SER A 16 19.13 1.32 30.14
C SER A 16 17.73 0.70 30.23
N ILE A 17 17.11 0.70 31.40
CA ILE A 17 15.74 0.23 31.60
C ILE A 17 14.75 1.11 30.82
N LEU A 18 14.88 2.43 30.90
CA LEU A 18 14.00 3.35 30.18
C LEU A 18 14.15 3.20 28.65
N ALA A 19 15.38 3.05 28.17
CA ALA A 19 15.67 2.81 26.75
C ALA A 19 15.05 1.49 26.28
N TRP A 20 15.18 0.41 27.06
CA TRP A 20 14.56 -0.88 26.75
C TRP A 20 13.03 -0.80 26.69
N TYR A 21 12.40 -0.11 27.64
CA TYR A 21 10.95 0.09 27.66
C TYR A 21 10.47 0.85 26.42
N LYS A 22 11.14 1.95 26.07
CA LYS A 22 10.84 2.72 24.85
C LYS A 22 11.08 1.91 23.58
N ALA A 23 12.18 1.16 23.50
CA ALA A 23 12.48 0.31 22.37
C ALA A 23 11.38 -0.74 22.17
N ARG A 24 10.90 -1.38 23.24
CA ARG A 24 9.81 -2.35 23.18
C ARG A 24 8.51 -1.73 22.65
N GLN A 25 8.17 -0.50 23.07
CA GLN A 25 7.01 0.24 22.56
C GLN A 25 7.15 0.54 21.06
N VAL A 26 8.32 1.01 20.62
CA VAL A 26 8.60 1.34 19.22
C VAL A 26 8.56 0.09 18.34
N HIS A 27 9.15 -1.02 18.78
CA HIS A 27 9.09 -2.28 18.04
C HIS A 27 7.65 -2.76 17.82
N GLY A 28 6.79 -2.65 18.84
CA GLY A 28 5.37 -2.99 18.69
C GLY A 28 4.66 -2.13 17.65
N PHE A 29 4.93 -0.81 17.64
CA PHE A 29 4.39 0.11 16.64
C PHE A 29 4.90 -0.22 15.22
N LEU A 30 6.20 -0.47 15.08
CA LEU A 30 6.82 -0.81 13.79
C LEU A 30 6.26 -2.11 13.21
N GLU A 31 6.09 -3.14 14.03
CA GLU A 31 5.51 -4.42 13.57
C GLU A 31 4.03 -4.27 13.17
N ALA A 32 3.26 -3.47 13.91
CA ALA A 32 1.87 -3.15 13.55
C ALA A 32 1.80 -2.39 12.21
N GLU A 33 2.67 -1.40 12.03
CA GLU A 33 2.74 -0.60 10.80
C GLU A 33 3.22 -1.44 9.60
N LYS A 34 4.25 -2.26 9.79
CA LYS A 34 4.72 -3.21 8.78
C LYS A 34 3.64 -4.20 8.38
N THR A 35 2.87 -4.71 9.35
CA THR A 35 1.74 -5.59 9.08
C THR A 35 0.66 -4.86 8.27
N ARG A 36 0.34 -3.60 8.60
CA ARG A 36 -0.60 -2.76 7.85
C ARG A 36 -0.15 -2.54 6.41
N GLN A 37 1.12 -2.22 6.21
CA GLN A 37 1.75 -1.94 4.92
C GLN A 37 1.86 -3.17 4.01
N ASN A 38 2.06 -4.35 4.60
CA ASN A 38 2.11 -5.62 3.86
C ASN A 38 0.73 -6.18 3.48
N LYS A 39 -0.37 -5.61 3.99
CA LYS A 39 -1.71 -6.04 3.56
C LYS A 39 -1.88 -5.77 2.06
N LYS A 40 -2.52 -6.73 1.40
CA LYS A 40 -2.75 -6.71 -0.03
C LYS A 40 -4.06 -5.99 -0.37
N ILE A 41 -4.03 -5.30 -1.50
CA ILE A 41 -5.13 -4.52 -2.07
C ILE A 41 -5.47 -5.14 -3.41
N ARG A 42 -6.75 -5.46 -3.60
CA ARG A 42 -7.27 -5.95 -4.88
C ARG A 42 -7.59 -4.75 -5.76
N VAL A 43 -7.34 -4.90 -7.06
CA VAL A 43 -7.62 -3.84 -8.04
C VAL A 43 -8.56 -4.38 -9.09
N ILE A 44 -9.65 -3.66 -9.33
CA ILE A 44 -10.72 -4.08 -10.24
C ILE A 44 -10.98 -2.96 -11.23
N LEU A 45 -10.91 -3.27 -12.52
CA LEU A 45 -11.44 -2.42 -13.58
C LEU A 45 -12.94 -2.68 -13.69
N ARG A 46 -13.79 -1.66 -13.55
CA ARG A 46 -15.26 -1.82 -13.53
C ARG A 46 -15.98 -0.90 -14.51
N ASN A 47 -16.95 -1.45 -15.22
CA ASN A 47 -17.98 -0.74 -15.96
C ASN A 47 -19.35 -1.38 -15.68
N GLY A 48 -20.16 -0.76 -14.82
CA GLY A 48 -21.44 -1.34 -14.40
C GLY A 48 -21.23 -2.76 -13.83
N GLU A 49 -21.87 -3.75 -14.45
CA GLU A 49 -21.77 -5.17 -14.07
C GLU A 49 -20.50 -5.86 -14.58
N LYS A 50 -19.80 -5.30 -15.58
CA LYS A 50 -18.57 -5.90 -16.10
C LYS A 50 -17.38 -5.51 -15.24
N THR A 51 -16.64 -6.51 -14.80
CA THR A 51 -15.42 -6.34 -14.01
C THR A 51 -14.27 -7.17 -14.55
N ILE A 52 -13.08 -6.59 -14.57
CA ILE A 52 -11.82 -7.29 -14.81
C ILE A 52 -10.99 -7.13 -13.54
N GLU A 53 -10.72 -8.23 -12.84
CA GLU A 53 -9.79 -8.24 -11.71
C GLU A 53 -8.36 -8.31 -12.23
N LEU A 54 -7.47 -7.50 -11.65
CA LEU A 54 -6.05 -7.57 -12.00
C LEU A 54 -5.46 -8.91 -11.54
N PRO A 55 -4.50 -9.47 -12.30
CA PRO A 55 -3.99 -10.83 -12.05
C PRO A 55 -3.19 -10.97 -10.75
N ILE A 56 -2.74 -9.86 -10.16
CA ILE A 56 -1.89 -9.85 -8.95
C ILE A 56 -2.37 -8.74 -8.02
N GLU A 57 -2.47 -9.06 -6.74
CA GLU A 57 -2.78 -8.11 -5.68
C GLU A 57 -1.57 -7.23 -5.36
N ILE A 58 -1.81 -5.95 -5.04
CA ILE A 58 -0.74 -4.96 -4.79
C ILE A 58 -0.60 -4.78 -3.28
N ARG A 59 0.63 -4.71 -2.75
CA ARG A 59 0.81 -4.38 -1.32
C ARG A 59 0.45 -2.92 -1.07
N ARG A 60 -0.10 -2.61 0.10
CA ARG A 60 -0.45 -1.23 0.46
C ARG A 60 0.74 -0.28 0.36
N GLU A 61 1.93 -0.72 0.77
CA GLU A 61 3.17 0.07 0.64
C GLU A 61 3.53 0.41 -0.82
N GLU A 62 3.19 -0.47 -1.76
CA GLU A 62 3.47 -0.36 -3.19
C GLU A 62 2.37 0.38 -3.96
N LEU A 63 1.24 0.71 -3.30
CA LEU A 63 0.06 1.28 -3.94
C LEU A 63 0.37 2.65 -4.55
N THR A 64 0.76 2.66 -5.81
CA THR A 64 1.10 3.87 -6.56
C THR A 64 0.47 3.81 -7.92
N ARG A 65 0.24 4.97 -8.54
CA ARG A 65 -0.28 5.05 -9.91
C ARG A 65 0.61 4.27 -10.88
N SER A 66 1.93 4.37 -10.74
CA SER A 66 2.88 3.67 -11.61
C SER A 66 2.78 2.15 -11.47
N GLU A 67 2.65 1.64 -10.23
CA GLU A 67 2.47 0.21 -9.99
C GLU A 67 1.15 -0.29 -10.60
N ILE A 68 0.06 0.45 -10.38
CA ILE A 68 -1.25 0.15 -10.98
C ILE A 68 -1.17 0.12 -12.51
N LEU A 69 -0.52 1.11 -13.13
CA LEU A 69 -0.30 1.13 -14.58
C LEU A 69 0.51 -0.07 -15.05
N GLY A 70 1.55 -0.46 -14.32
CA GLY A 70 2.35 -1.64 -14.59
C GLY A 70 1.50 -2.91 -14.59
N ARG A 71 0.65 -3.08 -13.57
CA ARG A 71 -0.24 -4.25 -13.44
C ARG A 71 -1.34 -4.29 -14.51
N ILE A 72 -1.94 -3.15 -14.85
CA ILE A 72 -2.91 -3.05 -15.95
C ILE A 72 -2.23 -3.41 -17.28
N GLY A 73 -0.98 -2.97 -17.48
CA GLY A 73 -0.20 -3.31 -18.66
C GLY A 73 0.13 -4.80 -18.82
N MET A 74 -0.02 -5.61 -17.77
CA MET A 74 0.11 -7.06 -17.85
C MET A 74 -1.14 -7.75 -18.41
N ILE A 75 -2.28 -7.06 -18.44
CA ILE A 75 -3.53 -7.61 -18.98
C ILE A 75 -3.38 -7.74 -20.50
N PRO A 76 -3.58 -8.94 -21.08
CA PRO A 76 -3.45 -9.12 -22.52
C PRO A 76 -4.37 -8.18 -23.29
N MET A 77 -3.82 -7.48 -24.29
CA MET A 77 -4.57 -6.56 -25.14
C MET A 77 -5.05 -7.21 -26.43
N ASN A 78 -6.16 -6.69 -26.99
CA ASN A 78 -6.68 -7.08 -28.29
C ASN A 78 -5.68 -6.80 -29.41
N GLU A 79 -5.05 -5.62 -29.38
CA GLU A 79 -3.99 -5.20 -30.30
C GLU A 79 -2.61 -5.32 -29.62
N LYS A 80 -1.71 -6.13 -30.16
CA LYS A 80 -0.34 -6.28 -29.62
C LYS A 80 0.46 -4.98 -29.79
N GLY A 81 1.16 -4.55 -28.74
CA GLY A 81 2.06 -3.39 -28.77
C GLY A 81 1.38 -2.03 -28.64
N LYS A 82 0.05 -1.98 -28.65
CA LYS A 82 -0.71 -0.75 -28.38
C LYS A 82 -0.67 -0.42 -26.90
N ARG A 83 -0.64 0.87 -26.56
CA ARG A 83 -0.77 1.34 -25.17
C ARG A 83 -2.25 1.39 -24.80
N PHE A 84 -2.57 0.95 -23.59
CA PHE A 84 -3.92 1.12 -23.06
C PHE A 84 -4.17 2.58 -22.67
N THR A 85 -5.43 2.99 -22.65
CA THR A 85 -5.85 4.29 -22.14
C THR A 85 -7.00 4.06 -21.16
N ILE A 86 -6.90 4.66 -19.97
CA ILE A 86 -7.96 4.68 -18.95
C ILE A 86 -7.96 6.08 -18.34
N GLU A 87 -9.02 6.84 -18.56
CA GLU A 87 -9.14 8.26 -18.16
C GLU A 87 -9.13 8.42 -16.65
N TYR A 88 -9.81 7.52 -15.92
CA TYR A 88 -9.95 7.58 -14.46
C TYR A 88 -8.59 7.56 -13.73
N LEU A 89 -7.55 6.97 -14.32
CA LEU A 89 -6.19 6.94 -13.74
C LEU A 89 -5.52 8.32 -13.65
N ASN A 90 -6.10 9.34 -14.28
CA ASN A 90 -5.66 10.73 -14.21
C ASN A 90 -6.63 11.62 -13.43
N ALA A 91 -7.76 11.06 -12.97
CA ALA A 91 -8.78 11.80 -12.26
C ALA A 91 -8.38 12.06 -10.80
N PRO A 92 -8.70 13.24 -10.21
CA PRO A 92 -8.44 13.53 -8.80
C PRO A 92 -8.99 12.47 -7.84
N GLU A 93 -10.16 11.91 -8.15
CA GLU A 93 -10.86 10.89 -7.37
C GLU A 93 -10.03 9.61 -7.23
N PHE A 94 -9.27 9.24 -8.26
CA PHE A 94 -8.38 8.09 -8.22
C PHE A 94 -7.25 8.28 -7.20
N PHE A 95 -6.65 9.47 -7.16
CA PHE A 95 -5.60 9.78 -6.17
C PHE A 95 -6.16 9.82 -4.76
N GLN A 96 -7.36 10.38 -4.58
CA GLN A 96 -8.05 10.36 -3.29
C GLN A 96 -8.29 8.93 -2.83
N GLN A 97 -8.78 8.05 -3.71
CA GLN A 97 -9.02 6.65 -3.40
C GLN A 97 -7.75 5.89 -3.02
N ILE A 98 -6.63 6.14 -3.72
CA ILE A 98 -5.31 5.58 -3.33
C ILE A 98 -4.92 6.03 -1.93
N ASN A 99 -5.02 7.33 -1.62
CA ASN A 99 -4.63 7.86 -0.32
C ASN A 99 -5.50 7.27 0.80
N THR A 100 -6.82 7.22 0.59
CA THR A 100 -7.74 6.57 1.54
C THR A 100 -7.39 5.11 1.77
N LEU A 101 -7.04 4.36 0.72
CA LEU A 101 -6.65 2.95 0.85
C LEU A 101 -5.30 2.77 1.57
N LYS A 102 -4.38 3.73 1.45
CA LYS A 102 -3.12 3.75 2.21
C LYS A 102 -3.32 4.03 3.68
N ASP A 103 -4.26 4.91 4.01
CA ASP A 103 -4.48 5.32 5.40
C ASP A 103 -5.35 4.32 6.17
N ASN A 104 -6.21 3.58 5.47
CA ASN A 104 -7.11 2.59 6.07
C ASN A 104 -6.38 1.35 6.62
N TYR A 105 -6.89 0.81 7.74
CA TYR A 105 -6.33 -0.36 8.43
C TYR A 105 -6.92 -1.72 7.97
N GLY A 106 -7.96 -1.70 7.12
CA GLY A 106 -8.70 -2.87 6.67
C GLY A 106 -8.17 -3.53 5.38
N GLU A 107 -8.90 -4.53 4.90
CA GLU A 107 -8.82 -4.95 3.49
C GLU A 107 -9.37 -3.85 2.59
N GLY A 108 -8.85 -3.74 1.37
CA GLY A 108 -9.22 -2.67 0.45
C GLY A 108 -9.36 -3.17 -0.97
N ILE A 109 -10.34 -2.62 -1.67
CA ILE A 109 -10.54 -2.80 -3.10
C ILE A 109 -10.38 -1.44 -3.76
N LEU A 110 -9.44 -1.34 -4.68
CA LEU A 110 -9.31 -0.19 -5.56
C LEU A 110 -10.17 -0.45 -6.81
N GLU A 111 -11.28 0.26 -6.91
CA GLU A 111 -12.16 0.20 -8.08
C GLU A 111 -11.77 1.30 -9.08
N ILE A 112 -11.32 0.89 -10.26
CA ILE A 112 -10.96 1.76 -11.37
C ILE A 112 -12.17 1.82 -12.30
N ARG A 113 -12.81 2.97 -12.37
CA ARG A 113 -13.96 3.18 -13.24
C ARG A 113 -13.48 3.26 -14.69
N CYS A 114 -14.06 2.41 -15.53
CA CYS A 114 -13.75 2.36 -16.95
C CYS A 114 -15.03 2.59 -17.76
N SER A 115 -14.90 3.24 -18.91
CA SER A 115 -15.93 3.26 -19.96
C SER A 115 -16.02 1.90 -20.66
N PRO A 116 -17.10 1.62 -21.42
CA PRO A 116 -17.23 0.35 -22.11
C PRO A 116 -16.14 0.14 -23.16
N ASN A 117 -15.66 1.23 -23.77
CA ASN A 117 -14.60 1.18 -24.79
C ASN A 117 -13.23 0.90 -24.16
N GLU A 118 -12.98 1.41 -22.96
CA GLU A 118 -11.74 1.15 -22.22
C GLU A 118 -11.63 -0.30 -21.76
N LEU A 119 -12.72 -0.98 -21.39
CA LEU A 119 -12.64 -2.41 -21.09
C LEU A 119 -12.43 -3.26 -22.34
N LYS A 120 -13.04 -2.88 -23.47
CA LYS A 120 -12.93 -3.59 -24.75
C LYS A 120 -11.52 -3.61 -25.35
N GLN A 121 -10.56 -2.87 -24.82
CA GLN A 121 -9.17 -2.93 -25.30
C GLN A 121 -8.43 -4.21 -24.84
N PHE A 122 -8.94 -4.87 -23.80
CA PHE A 122 -8.35 -6.07 -23.21
C PHE A 122 -9.00 -7.35 -23.76
N LYS A 123 -8.21 -8.43 -23.82
CA LYS A 123 -8.65 -9.80 -24.12
C LYS A 123 -9.13 -10.45 -22.83
N VAL A 124 -10.39 -10.20 -22.47
CA VAL A 124 -11.05 -10.80 -21.29
C VAL A 124 -12.34 -11.46 -21.70
#